data_AF-A0A1C4UM56-F1
#
_entry.id   AF-A0A1C4UM56-F1
#
_cell.length_a   1.000
_cell.length_b   1.000
_cell.length_c   1.000
_cell.angle_alpha   90.00
_cell.angle_beta   90.00
_cell.angle_gamma   90.00
#
_symmetry.space_group_name_H-M   'P 1'
#
loop_
_entity.id
_entity.type
_entity.pdbx_description
1 polymer ?
#
loop_
_entity_poly.entity_id
_entity_poly.type
_entity_poly.pdbx_seq_one_letter_code
_entity_poly.pdbx_strand_id
1 'polypeptide(L)'
;MMGGFFRWDGGAGWASRRFGAAPGPRPSAYVPMQPWQVRTQRFRAARFGRRGLDPGEVRAFLDRLATELTAQHEALRAARLEAARLGGEVRRLRAERARRPYAGRR
;
A
#
# COMPACT_ATOMS: atom_id res chain seq x y z
N MET A 1 -16.69 22.71 33.80
CA MET A 1 -15.36 22.16 34.04
C MET A 1 -15.42 20.65 33.79
N MET A 2 -14.50 20.13 32.96
CA MET A 2 -14.03 18.73 32.81
C MET A 2 -15.08 17.64 32.45
N GLY A 3 -14.94 16.79 31.43
CA GLY A 3 -13.87 16.48 30.48
C GLY A 3 -14.24 15.19 29.71
N GLY A 4 -13.48 14.82 28.66
CA GLY A 4 -13.55 13.45 28.11
C GLY A 4 -13.40 13.23 26.60
N PHE A 5 -12.42 13.90 26.01
CA PHE A 5 -11.82 13.81 24.66
C PHE A 5 -11.91 12.49 23.87
N PHE A 6 -12.34 12.64 22.61
CA PHE A 6 -12.14 11.70 21.51
C PHE A 6 -10.69 11.86 21.00
N ARG A 7 -9.82 10.87 21.26
CA ARG A 7 -8.45 10.87 20.73
C ARG A 7 -8.42 10.15 19.38
N TRP A 8 -8.67 10.92 18.32
CA TRP A 8 -8.35 10.59 16.93
C TRP A 8 -7.05 11.33 16.59
N ASP A 9 -5.94 10.60 16.46
CA ASP A 9 -4.66 11.18 16.05
C ASP A 9 -4.53 11.01 14.52
N GLY A 10 -5.23 11.87 13.79
CA GLY A 10 -5.19 11.99 12.34
C GLY A 10 -4.64 13.34 11.96
N GLY A 11 -3.35 13.55 12.15
CA GLY A 11 -2.65 14.77 11.76
C GLY A 11 -1.98 14.64 10.41
N ALA A 12 -2.53 15.29 9.39
CA ALA A 12 -1.79 15.64 8.18
C ALA A 12 -0.66 16.62 8.55
N GLY A 13 0.57 16.15 8.51
CA GLY A 13 1.79 16.93 8.73
C GLY A 13 2.84 16.59 7.68
N TRP A 14 2.58 16.91 6.42
CA TRP A 14 3.59 16.84 5.37
C TRP A 14 4.50 18.07 5.48
N ALA A 15 5.48 18.02 6.38
CA ALA A 15 6.56 18.99 6.43
C ALA A 15 7.87 18.31 6.87
N SER A 16 8.68 18.01 5.87
CA SER A 16 10.15 18.04 5.85
C SER A 16 10.84 18.02 7.22
N ARG A 17 11.34 16.85 7.65
CA ARG A 17 12.50 16.77 8.54
C ARG A 17 13.41 15.62 8.12
N ARG A 18 14.68 15.99 7.92
CA ARG A 18 15.83 15.17 7.53
C ARG A 18 15.86 13.85 8.31
N PHE A 19 15.76 12.72 7.61
CA PHE A 19 15.94 11.40 8.20
C PHE A 19 17.43 11.16 8.47
N GLY A 20 17.86 11.48 9.70
CA GLY A 20 19.07 10.93 10.29
C GLY A 20 18.85 9.44 10.55
N ALA A 21 19.72 8.60 9.98
CA ALA A 21 19.64 7.16 10.03
C ALA A 21 19.87 6.61 11.45
N ALA A 22 18.84 6.03 12.05
CA ALA A 22 18.97 5.00 13.08
C ALA A 22 18.27 3.74 12.55
N PRO A 23 18.91 2.55 12.55
CA PRO A 23 18.30 1.34 12.04
C PRO A 23 17.32 0.80 13.10
N GLY A 24 16.13 1.38 13.14
CA GLY A 24 14.99 0.78 13.83
C GLY A 24 14.62 -0.57 13.20
N PRO A 25 13.88 -1.42 13.92
CA PRO A 25 13.40 -2.70 13.41
C PRO A 25 12.74 -2.48 12.05
N ARG A 26 13.30 -3.12 11.01
CA ARG A 26 12.76 -3.07 9.64
C ARG A 26 11.28 -3.41 9.74
N PRO A 27 10.35 -2.57 9.27
CA PRO A 27 8.93 -2.90 9.31
C PRO A 27 8.76 -4.25 8.63
N SER A 28 8.39 -5.23 9.46
CA SER A 28 7.92 -6.56 9.07
C SER A 28 7.14 -6.43 7.77
N ALA A 29 7.49 -7.24 6.77
CA ALA A 29 6.83 -7.35 5.47
C ALA A 29 5.37 -6.87 5.54
N TYR A 30 5.13 -5.61 5.17
CA TYR A 30 3.79 -5.05 5.19
C TYR A 30 2.98 -5.83 4.17
N VAL A 31 2.15 -6.76 4.65
CA VAL A 31 1.22 -7.49 3.79
C VAL A 31 0.11 -6.49 3.46
N PRO A 32 -0.01 -6.05 2.20
CA PRO A 32 -1.04 -5.09 1.83
C PRO A 32 -2.41 -5.69 2.09
N MET A 33 -3.26 -4.95 2.80
CA MET A 33 -4.62 -5.38 3.10
C MET A 33 -5.40 -5.59 1.80
N GLN A 34 -5.95 -6.78 1.61
CA GLN A 34 -6.69 -7.10 0.39
C GLN A 34 -8.10 -6.48 0.42
N PRO A 35 -8.66 -6.05 -0.73
CA PRO A 35 -9.96 -5.40 -0.77
C PRO A 35 -11.11 -6.21 -0.17
N TRP A 36 -11.08 -7.53 -0.32
CA TRP A 36 -12.10 -8.42 0.26
C TRP A 36 -12.03 -8.44 1.79
N GLN A 37 -10.84 -8.29 2.39
CA GLN A 37 -10.67 -8.24 3.85
C GLN A 37 -11.36 -7.01 4.42
N VAL A 38 -11.27 -5.87 3.73
CA VAL A 38 -11.95 -4.63 4.10
C VAL A 38 -13.47 -4.80 4.09
N ARG A 39 -14.03 -5.45 3.05
CA ARG A 39 -15.48 -5.71 2.95
C ARG A 39 -15.99 -6.61 4.06
N THR A 40 -15.23 -7.64 4.41
CA THR A 40 -15.61 -8.61 5.45
C THR A 40 -15.36 -8.12 6.88
N GLN A 41 -14.71 -6.97 7.06
CA GLN A 41 -14.38 -6.46 8.37
C GLN A 41 -15.65 -6.16 9.17
N ARG A 42 -15.72 -6.74 10.37
CA ARG A 42 -16.79 -6.52 11.35
C ARG A 42 -16.23 -5.77 12.54
N PHE A 43 -16.80 -4.60 12.83
CA PHE A 43 -16.50 -3.86 14.05
C PHE A 43 -17.44 -4.30 15.17
N ARG A 44 -16.93 -4.32 16.40
CA ARG A 44 -17.75 -4.57 17.59
C ARG A 44 -18.68 -3.39 17.81
N ALA A 45 -19.93 -3.67 18.18
CA ALA A 45 -20.88 -2.63 18.57
C ALA A 45 -20.34 -1.87 19.79
N ALA A 46 -20.65 -0.58 19.87
CA ALA A 46 -20.32 0.22 21.04
C ALA A 46 -21.02 -0.36 22.29
N ARG A 47 -20.34 -0.31 23.44
CA ARG A 47 -20.90 -0.77 24.71
C ARG A 47 -22.14 0.07 25.05
N PHE A 48 -23.17 -0.58 25.59
CA PHE A 48 -24.44 0.04 25.98
C PHE A 48 -24.18 1.34 26.78
N GLY A 49 -24.80 2.45 26.38
CA GLY A 49 -24.60 3.77 26.98
C GLY A 49 -23.51 4.65 26.35
N ARG A 50 -22.81 4.21 25.30
CA ARG A 50 -21.92 5.06 24.50
C ARG A 50 -22.44 5.21 23.06
N ARG A 51 -22.33 6.43 22.50
CA ARG A 51 -22.59 6.65 21.07
C ARG A 51 -21.52 5.92 20.25
N GLY A 52 -21.95 4.94 19.48
CA GLY A 52 -21.14 4.29 18.45
C GLY A 52 -21.33 4.97 17.09
N LEU A 53 -20.44 4.64 16.15
CA LEU A 53 -20.65 4.93 14.73
C LEU A 53 -21.84 4.14 14.20
N ASP A 54 -22.58 4.71 13.26
CA ASP A 54 -23.67 4.01 12.59
C ASP A 54 -23.11 2.83 11.78
N PRO A 55 -23.59 1.59 12.00
CA PRO A 55 -23.10 0.43 11.28
C PRO A 55 -23.30 0.50 9.76
N GLY A 56 -24.35 1.18 9.30
CA GLY A 56 -24.64 1.38 7.88
C GLY A 56 -23.66 2.35 7.22
N GLU A 57 -23.40 3.48 7.87
CA GLU A 57 -22.41 4.46 7.41
C GLU A 57 -21.01 3.85 7.33
N VAL A 58 -20.61 3.08 8.36
CA VAL A 58 -19.34 2.35 8.37
C VAL A 58 -19.29 1.34 7.22
N ARG A 59 -20.37 0.61 6.95
CA ARG A 59 -20.41 -0.33 5.81
C ARG A 59 -20.23 0.39 4.47
N ALA A 60 -20.96 1.48 4.25
CA ALA A 60 -20.86 2.26 3.01
C ALA A 60 -19.46 2.85 2.81
N PHE A 61 -18.80 3.28 3.89
CA PHE A 61 -17.41 3.73 3.85
C PHE A 61 -16.44 2.59 3.48
N LEU A 62 -16.58 1.43 4.11
CA LEU A 62 -15.74 0.26 3.80
C LEU A 62 -15.91 -0.20 2.35
N ASP A 63 -17.13 -0.13 1.80
CA ASP A 63 -17.39 -0.51 0.41
C ASP A 63 -16.70 0.44 -0.59
N ARG A 64 -16.72 1.75 -0.30
CA ARG A 64 -15.96 2.74 -1.09
C ARG A 64 -14.45 2.51 -0.99
N LEU A 65 -13.92 2.34 0.22
CA LEU A 65 -12.51 2.04 0.42
C LEU A 65 -12.06 0.75 -0.28
N ALA A 66 -12.87 -0.30 -0.21
CA ALA A 66 -12.55 -1.55 -0.90
C ALA A 66 -12.51 -1.35 -2.42
N THR A 67 -13.37 -0.51 -2.96
CA THR A 67 -13.40 -0.19 -4.40
C THR A 67 -12.14 0.59 -4.80
N GLU A 68 -11.75 1.61 -4.04
CA GLU A 68 -10.53 2.37 -4.28
C GLU A 68 -9.27 1.50 -4.16
N LEU A 69 -9.18 0.68 -3.11
CA LEU A 69 -8.06 -0.25 -2.93
C LEU A 69 -7.98 -1.24 -4.09
N THR A 70 -9.12 -1.71 -4.60
CA THR A 70 -9.13 -2.59 -5.78
C THR A 70 -8.50 -1.87 -6.97
N ALA A 71 -8.95 -0.65 -7.28
CA ALA A 71 -8.41 0.12 -8.40
C ALA A 71 -6.90 0.39 -8.27
N GLN A 72 -6.42 0.73 -7.06
CA GLN A 72 -4.99 0.92 -6.79
C GLN A 72 -4.18 -0.36 -6.97
N HIS A 73 -4.69 -1.50 -6.49
CA HIS A 73 -4.01 -2.78 -6.65
C HIS A 73 -3.95 -3.20 -8.12
N GLU A 74 -5.00 -2.98 -8.92
CA GLU A 74 -4.98 -3.24 -10.36
C GLU A 74 -3.92 -2.39 -11.07
N ALA A 75 -3.88 -1.09 -10.79
CA ALA A 75 -2.89 -0.18 -11.38
C ALA A 75 -1.46 -0.62 -11.03
N LEU A 76 -1.21 -1.01 -9.78
CA LEU A 76 0.07 -1.53 -9.34
C LEU A 76 0.42 -2.86 -10.03
N ARG A 77 -0.55 -3.75 -10.22
CA ARG A 77 -0.35 -5.00 -10.96
C ARG A 77 0.03 -4.71 -12.42
N ALA A 78 -0.69 -3.82 -13.09
CA ALA A 78 -0.40 -3.43 -14.46
C ALA A 78 1.02 -2.83 -14.59
N ALA A 79 1.40 -1.92 -13.70
CA ALA A 79 2.74 -1.32 -13.71
C ALA A 79 3.85 -2.35 -13.50
N ARG A 80 3.64 -3.34 -12.62
CA ARG A 80 4.60 -4.43 -12.38
C ARG A 80 4.75 -5.34 -13.59
N LEU A 81 3.66 -5.64 -14.29
CA LEU A 81 3.70 -6.44 -15.52
C LEU A 81 4.48 -5.71 -16.62
N GLU A 82 4.28 -4.41 -16.76
CA GLU A 82 5.02 -3.60 -17.74
C GLU A 82 6.51 -3.55 -17.39
N ALA A 83 6.85 -3.34 -16.11
CA ALA A 83 8.25 -3.39 -15.66
C ALA A 83 8.90 -4.76 -15.91
N ALA A 84 8.16 -5.86 -15.72
CA ALA A 84 8.65 -7.21 -16.00
C ALA A 84 8.89 -7.43 -17.50
N ARG A 85 8.01 -6.90 -18.36
CA ARG A 85 8.17 -6.93 -19.82
C ARG A 85 9.44 -6.18 -20.24
N LEU A 86 9.58 -4.93 -19.82
CA LEU A 86 10.76 -4.11 -20.11
C LEU A 86 12.04 -4.76 -19.59
N GLY A 87 12.00 -5.34 -18.39
CA GLY A 87 13.11 -6.09 -17.81
C GLY A 87 13.52 -7.31 -18.65
N GLY A 88 12.56 -8.00 -19.26
CA GLY A 88 12.79 -9.11 -20.19
C GLY A 88 13.49 -8.68 -21.48
N GLU A 89 13.06 -7.57 -22.07
CA GLU A 89 13.70 -6.98 -23.25
C GLU A 89 15.15 -6.55 -22.96
N VAL A 90 15.37 -5.87 -21.83
CA VAL A 90 16.72 -5.50 -21.38
C VAL A 90 17.61 -6.74 -21.22
N ARG A 91 17.09 -7.81 -20.61
CA ARG A 91 17.84 -9.06 -20.43
C ARG A 91 18.19 -9.70 -21.77
N ARG A 92 17.24 -9.74 -22.71
CA ARG A 92 17.45 -10.27 -24.06
C ARG A 92 18.56 -9.53 -24.78
N LEU A 93 18.50 -8.20 -24.80
CA LEU A 93 19.50 -7.35 -25.47
C LEU A 93 20.89 -7.50 -24.83
N ARG A 94 20.96 -7.62 -23.50
CA ARG A 94 22.22 -7.91 -22.81
C ARG A 94 22.80 -9.27 -23.21
N ALA A 95 21.96 -10.29 -23.37
CA ALA A 95 22.38 -11.61 -23.82
C ALA A 95 22.88 -11.60 -25.26
N GLU A 96 22.21 -10.87 -26.16
CA GLU A 96 22.63 -10.71 -27.56
C GLU A 96 24.00 -10.01 -27.67
N ARG A 97 24.25 -8.99 -26.83
CA ARG A 97 25.58 -8.34 -26.75
C ARG A 97 26.66 -9.26 -26.17
N ALA A 98 26.34 -10.04 -25.14
CA ALA A 98 27.28 -11.00 -24.55
C ALA A 98 27.63 -12.15 -25.51
N ARG A 99 26.70 -12.52 -26.41
CA ARG A 99 26.91 -13.52 -27.48
C ARG A 99 27.77 -13.02 -28.64
N ARG A 100 28.18 -11.74 -28.62
CA ARG A 100 29.11 -11.18 -29.60
C ARG A 100 30.51 -11.08 -28.96
N PRO A 101 31.23 -12.19 -28.73
CA PRO A 101 32.59 -12.10 -28.24
C PRO A 101 33.44 -11.52 -29.37
N TYR A 102 34.02 -10.34 -29.12
CA TYR A 102 35.17 -9.76 -29.82
C TYR A 102 35.39 -10.22 -31.27
N ALA A 103 34.47 -9.88 -32.18
CA ALA A 103 34.77 -9.83 -33.61
C ALA A 103 35.57 -8.55 -33.87
N GLY A 104 36.84 -8.54 -33.47
CA GLY A 104 37.67 -7.34 -33.52
C GLY A 104 38.88 -7.40 -32.60
N ARG A 105 39.71 -8.43 -32.77
CA ARG A 105 41.12 -8.37 -32.39
C ARG A 105 41.91 -9.27 -33.35
N ARG A 106 42.25 -8.73 -34.51
CA ARG A 106 43.29 -9.24 -35.40
C ARG A 106 43.84 -8.08 -36.21
#